data_AF-B6HLQ8-F1
#
_entry.id   AF-B6HLQ8-F1
#
_cell.length_a   1.000
_cell.length_b   1.000
_cell.length_c   1.000
_cell.angle_alpha   90.00
_cell.angle_beta   90.00
_cell.angle_gamma   90.00
#
_symmetry.space_group_name_H-M   'P 1'
#
loop_
_entity.id
_entity.type
_entity.pdbx_description
1 polymer ?
#
loop_
_entity_poly.entity_id
_entity_poly.type
_entity_poly.pdbx_seq_one_letter_code
_entity_poly.pdbx_strand_id
1 'polypeptide(L)'
;MAANTRYEPAPQRDSLDEPSYPQAPPSYQATAAPAEPAPRSEGDNMPDDFKFGGTVAEGTIDIRMQFVRKVYSILTAQLLLTTILSSISFFNDSYRTWIQSNFWLMIISVFGALGFMLATFWKRKSYPANLLFLSGFTILEAYSISVATSFYDARVVVQALALTLGIFVALTLFACQTKYDFTDWMPYLFGALWFMILFGFVAMFIPFNSTIEIIYGVLGALIFSGYILVDTQLVMRHYHVEEEIAASISLYLDVLNLFMSILRILNGANNNN
;
A
#
# COMPACT_ATOMS: atom_id res chain seq x y z
N MET A 1 7.59 -11.29 -64.46
CA MET A 1 8.43 -10.08 -64.58
C MET A 1 8.90 -9.72 -63.18
N ALA A 2 10.14 -10.08 -62.83
CA ALA A 2 10.74 -9.74 -61.54
C ALA A 2 11.87 -8.73 -61.79
N ALA A 3 11.83 -7.61 -61.07
CA ALA A 3 12.73 -6.48 -61.24
C ALA A 3 14.12 -6.78 -60.65
N ASN A 4 15.15 -6.64 -61.48
CA ASN A 4 16.56 -6.66 -61.05
C ASN A 4 16.86 -5.41 -60.22
N THR A 5 17.10 -5.57 -58.92
CA THR A 5 17.72 -4.53 -58.10
C THR A 5 19.23 -4.51 -58.41
N ARG A 6 19.70 -3.42 -59.04
CA ARG A 6 21.13 -3.15 -59.23
C ARG A 6 21.77 -2.94 -57.86
N TYR A 7 22.85 -3.66 -57.59
CA TYR A 7 23.76 -3.36 -56.50
C TYR A 7 24.62 -2.16 -56.91
N GLU A 8 24.62 -1.09 -56.12
CA GLU A 8 25.46 0.09 -56.33
C GLU A 8 26.57 0.06 -55.26
N PRO A 9 27.85 -0.06 -55.63
CA PRO A 9 28.93 -0.14 -54.64
C PRO A 9 29.10 1.20 -53.91
N ALA A 10 29.36 1.13 -52.60
CA ALA A 10 29.62 2.31 -51.78
C ALA A 10 30.89 3.04 -52.27
N PRO A 11 30.91 4.38 -52.26
CA PRO A 11 32.09 5.14 -52.67
C PRO A 11 33.25 4.84 -51.72
N GLN A 12 34.32 4.26 -52.26
CA GLN A 12 35.60 4.12 -51.55
C GLN A 12 36.25 5.49 -51.50
N ARG A 13 36.34 6.06 -50.29
CA ARG A 13 37.08 7.29 -50.03
C ARG A 13 38.56 6.95 -49.92
N ASP A 14 39.26 7.05 -51.04
CA ASP A 14 40.72 6.90 -51.09
C ASP A 14 41.33 8.27 -50.80
N SER A 15 41.40 8.65 -49.52
CA SER A 15 42.00 9.91 -49.11
C SER A 15 43.09 9.64 -48.08
N LEU A 16 44.30 9.43 -48.57
CA LEU A 16 45.56 9.68 -47.84
C LEU A 16 45.82 11.19 -47.67
N ASP A 17 44.80 12.03 -47.85
CA ASP A 17 44.86 13.44 -47.48
C ASP A 17 44.71 13.55 -45.95
N GLU A 18 45.83 13.63 -45.26
CA GLU A 18 45.84 14.07 -43.86
C GLU A 18 45.20 15.47 -43.77
N PRO A 19 44.22 15.68 -42.88
CA PRO A 19 43.77 17.03 -42.56
C PRO A 19 44.97 17.81 -42.04
N SER A 20 45.38 18.87 -42.74
CA SER A 20 46.38 19.80 -42.23
C SER A 20 45.79 20.55 -41.03
N TYR A 21 45.98 20.03 -39.82
CA TYR A 21 45.52 20.66 -38.59
C TYR A 21 46.32 21.96 -38.37
N PRO A 22 45.69 23.15 -38.35
CA PRO A 22 46.39 24.42 -38.23
C PRO A 22 46.95 24.69 -36.82
N GLN A 23 46.64 23.83 -35.85
CA GLN A 23 47.14 23.91 -34.49
C GLN A 23 47.47 22.53 -33.94
N ALA A 24 48.57 22.44 -33.20
CA ALA A 24 48.91 21.24 -32.44
C ALA A 24 47.80 20.95 -31.41
N PRO A 25 47.47 19.66 -31.17
CA PRO A 25 46.53 19.31 -30.12
C PRO A 25 47.01 19.87 -28.77
N PRO A 26 46.10 20.31 -27.90
CA PRO A 26 46.46 20.86 -26.60
C PRO A 26 47.34 19.88 -25.82
N SER A 27 48.42 20.38 -25.21
CA SER A 27 49.32 19.56 -24.40
C SER A 27 48.58 19.01 -23.17
N TYR A 28 48.85 17.76 -22.81
CA TYR A 28 48.24 17.08 -21.65
C TYR A 28 48.55 17.74 -20.29
N GLN A 29 49.28 18.84 -20.25
CA GLN A 29 49.62 19.61 -19.06
C GLN A 29 48.86 20.93 -19.01
N ALA A 30 47.53 20.84 -18.86
CA ALA A 30 46.70 21.85 -18.18
C ALA A 30 45.23 21.40 -18.19
N THR A 31 44.94 20.21 -17.67
CA THR A 31 43.61 19.99 -17.10
C THR A 31 43.84 19.94 -15.60
N ALA A 32 43.38 20.96 -14.89
CA ALA A 32 43.25 20.89 -13.44
C ALA A 32 42.65 19.51 -13.12
N ALA A 33 43.29 18.76 -12.23
CA ALA A 33 42.77 17.49 -11.76
C ALA A 33 41.27 17.68 -11.50
N PRO A 34 40.37 16.92 -12.16
CA PRO A 34 38.97 16.99 -11.80
C PRO A 34 38.92 16.76 -10.30
N ALA A 35 38.26 17.66 -9.55
CA ALA A 35 37.99 17.45 -8.14
C ALA A 35 37.55 16.00 -7.99
N GLU A 36 38.25 15.23 -7.14
CA GLU A 36 37.98 13.80 -6.98
C GLU A 36 36.46 13.61 -6.90
N PRO A 37 35.84 12.97 -7.91
CA PRO A 37 34.41 12.75 -7.84
C PRO A 37 34.16 11.93 -6.57
N ALA A 38 33.11 12.29 -5.84
CA ALA A 38 32.69 11.57 -4.65
C ALA A 38 32.75 10.05 -4.88
N PRO A 39 33.11 9.23 -3.87
CA PRO A 39 33.28 7.80 -4.04
C PRO A 39 32.06 7.21 -4.75
N ARG A 40 32.29 6.71 -5.97
CA ARG A 40 31.23 6.21 -6.86
C ARG A 40 30.51 5.06 -6.17
N SER A 41 29.19 5.19 -6.01
CA SER A 41 28.35 4.12 -5.50
C SER A 41 28.01 3.13 -6.63
N GLU A 42 27.66 1.90 -6.26
CA GLU A 42 27.42 0.78 -7.20
C GLU A 42 26.32 1.06 -8.25
N GLY A 43 25.49 2.09 -8.04
CA GLY A 43 24.38 2.48 -8.91
C GLY A 43 24.64 3.66 -9.86
N ASP A 44 25.81 4.30 -9.81
CA ASP A 44 26.07 5.56 -10.53
C ASP A 44 26.24 5.37 -12.06
N ASN A 45 26.49 4.14 -12.52
CA ASN A 45 26.79 3.82 -13.93
C ASN A 45 25.69 3.06 -14.67
N MET A 46 24.55 2.77 -14.04
CA MET A 46 23.43 2.09 -14.73
C MET A 46 22.48 3.13 -15.34
N PRO A 47 22.16 3.04 -16.65
CA PRO A 47 21.10 3.86 -17.24
C PRO A 47 19.77 3.62 -16.51
N ASP A 48 18.93 4.64 -16.39
CA ASP A 48 17.70 4.59 -15.56
C ASP A 48 16.74 3.46 -15.97
N ASP A 49 16.70 3.10 -17.25
CA ASP A 49 15.90 1.98 -17.79
C ASP A 49 16.30 0.61 -17.19
N PHE A 50 17.53 0.46 -16.68
CA PHE A 50 18.00 -0.77 -16.03
C PHE A 50 17.81 -0.76 -14.51
N LYS A 51 17.40 0.37 -13.93
CA LYS A 51 17.15 0.47 -12.48
C LYS A 51 15.74 0.00 -12.12
N PHE A 52 14.81 0.06 -13.05
CA PHE A 52 13.45 -0.44 -12.89
C PHE A 52 13.37 -1.90 -13.36
N GLY A 53 13.19 -2.82 -12.41
CA GLY A 53 12.79 -4.18 -12.71
C GLY A 53 11.28 -4.31 -12.92
N GLY A 54 10.85 -5.45 -13.47
CA GLY A 54 9.43 -5.80 -13.58
C GLY A 54 8.75 -5.89 -12.21
N THR A 55 9.48 -6.07 -11.12
CA THR A 55 8.94 -6.03 -9.75
C THR A 55 9.81 -5.19 -8.83
N VAL A 56 9.29 -4.83 -7.65
CA VAL A 56 10.05 -4.14 -6.61
C VAL A 56 11.32 -4.93 -6.24
N ALA A 57 11.27 -6.27 -6.17
CA ALA A 57 12.46 -7.07 -5.85
C ALA A 57 13.62 -6.90 -6.85
N GLU A 58 13.31 -6.67 -8.12
CA GLU A 58 14.27 -6.53 -9.21
C GLU A 58 14.85 -5.11 -9.34
N GLY A 59 14.24 -4.12 -8.69
CA GLY A 59 14.72 -2.74 -8.69
C GLY A 59 15.96 -2.52 -7.82
N THR A 60 16.69 -1.44 -8.07
CA THR A 60 17.80 -1.02 -7.21
C THR A 60 17.32 -0.76 -5.78
N ILE A 61 18.23 -0.87 -4.80
CA ILE A 61 17.93 -0.69 -3.39
C ILE A 61 17.25 0.66 -3.12
N ASP A 62 17.69 1.72 -3.79
CA ASP A 62 17.10 3.06 -3.66
C ASP A 62 15.64 3.09 -4.11
N ILE A 63 15.32 2.48 -5.25
CA ILE A 63 13.95 2.41 -5.79
C ILE A 63 13.05 1.60 -4.84
N ARG A 64 13.56 0.49 -4.31
CA ARG A 64 12.85 -0.35 -3.34
C ARG A 64 12.49 0.42 -2.07
N MET A 65 13.46 1.12 -1.49
CA MET A 65 13.24 1.92 -0.29
C MET A 65 12.29 3.09 -0.54
N GLN A 66 12.34 3.72 -1.73
CA GLN A 66 11.42 4.78 -2.11
C GLN A 66 9.98 4.26 -2.23
N PHE A 67 9.78 3.12 -2.87
CA PHE A 67 8.47 2.47 -2.98
C PHE A 67 7.88 2.16 -1.60
N VAL A 68 8.64 1.45 -0.76
CA VAL A 68 8.21 1.09 0.61
C VAL A 68 7.89 2.35 1.42
N ARG A 69 8.74 3.38 1.37
CA ARG A 69 8.48 4.65 2.06
C ARG A 69 7.18 5.29 1.59
N LYS A 70 6.90 5.28 0.29
CA LYS A 70 5.68 5.86 -0.28
C LYS A 70 4.43 5.12 0.19
N VAL A 71 4.43 3.79 0.14
CA VAL A 71 3.32 2.93 0.62
C VAL A 71 3.02 3.21 2.09
N TYR A 72 4.02 3.14 2.95
CA TYR A 72 3.84 3.36 4.40
C TYR A 72 3.50 4.81 4.75
N SER A 73 3.95 5.79 3.95
CA SER A 73 3.56 7.19 4.13
C SER A 73 2.08 7.41 3.81
N ILE A 74 1.59 6.81 2.73
CA ILE A 74 0.16 6.83 2.39
C ILE A 74 -0.65 6.14 3.49
N LEU A 75 -0.26 4.92 3.87
CA LEU A 75 -0.93 4.16 4.94
C LEU A 75 -1.02 4.96 6.24
N THR A 76 0.08 5.59 6.65
CA THR A 76 0.12 6.42 7.87
C THR A 76 -0.86 7.59 7.78
N ALA A 77 -0.93 8.27 6.63
CA ALA A 77 -1.89 9.35 6.42
C ALA A 77 -3.34 8.85 6.49
N GLN A 78 -3.63 7.67 5.93
CA GLN A 78 -4.95 7.04 5.99
C GLN A 78 -5.37 6.70 7.44
N LEU A 79 -4.46 6.11 8.21
CA LEU A 79 -4.71 5.76 9.62
C LEU A 79 -4.87 7.01 10.50
N LEU A 80 -4.07 8.06 10.27
CA LEU A 80 -4.20 9.34 10.97
C LEU A 80 -5.55 10.00 10.67
N LEU A 81 -5.95 10.06 9.39
CA LEU A 81 -7.25 10.60 9.01
C LEU A 81 -8.39 9.85 9.68
N THR A 82 -8.32 8.52 9.70
CA THR A 82 -9.32 7.66 10.35
C THR A 82 -9.40 7.89 11.85
N THR A 83 -8.24 8.00 12.51
CA THR A 83 -8.15 8.29 13.94
C THR A 83 -8.73 9.65 14.27
N ILE A 84 -8.39 10.68 13.49
CA ILE A 84 -8.92 12.05 13.67
C ILE A 84 -10.43 12.05 13.49
N LEU A 85 -10.94 11.47 12.40
CA LEU A 85 -12.38 11.47 12.11
C LEU A 85 -13.18 10.67 13.15
N SER A 86 -12.63 9.56 13.63
CA SER A 86 -13.23 8.78 14.72
C SER A 86 -13.20 9.54 16.05
N SER A 87 -12.12 10.27 16.33
CA SER A 87 -11.98 11.06 17.56
C SER A 87 -13.05 12.15 17.71
N ILE A 88 -13.49 12.76 16.61
CA ILE A 88 -14.56 13.78 16.62
C ILE A 88 -15.85 13.21 17.22
N SER A 89 -16.15 11.92 16.99
CA SER A 89 -17.33 11.25 17.57
C SER A 89 -17.28 11.12 19.09
N PHE A 90 -16.10 11.16 19.71
CA PHE A 90 -15.95 11.09 21.17
C PHE A 90 -15.92 12.45 21.85
N PHE A 91 -15.57 13.52 21.13
CA PHE A 91 -15.49 14.88 21.69
C PHE A 91 -16.73 15.73 21.42
N ASN A 92 -17.59 15.32 20.48
CA ASN A 92 -18.76 16.09 20.07
C ASN A 92 -20.02 15.21 20.05
N ASP A 93 -20.85 15.34 21.09
CA ASP A 93 -22.10 14.59 21.24
C ASP A 93 -23.10 14.88 20.11
N SER A 94 -23.16 16.11 19.60
CA SER A 94 -24.02 16.48 18.47
C SER A 94 -23.61 15.75 17.19
N TYR A 95 -22.30 15.62 16.95
CA TYR A 95 -21.80 14.84 15.81
C TYR A 95 -22.07 13.35 16.00
N ARG A 96 -21.82 12.81 17.21
CA ARG A 96 -22.09 11.40 17.56
C ARG A 96 -23.55 11.02 17.34
N THR A 97 -24.47 11.80 17.88
CA THR A 97 -25.91 11.55 17.74
C THR A 97 -26.37 11.68 16.29
N TRP A 98 -25.80 12.62 15.53
CA TRP A 98 -26.10 12.79 14.12
C TRP A 98 -25.66 11.59 13.27
N ILE A 99 -24.43 11.10 13.42
CA ILE A 99 -23.94 9.93 12.66
C ILE A 99 -24.70 8.64 13.02
N GLN A 100 -25.10 8.48 14.29
CA GLN A 100 -25.88 7.32 14.75
C GLN A 100 -27.32 7.35 14.23
N SER A 101 -27.94 8.53 14.12
CA SER A 101 -29.31 8.69 13.64
C SER A 101 -29.43 8.57 12.12
N ASN A 102 -28.37 8.90 11.38
CA ASN A 102 -28.35 8.90 9.92
C ASN A 102 -27.67 7.66 9.34
N PHE A 103 -28.14 6.47 9.71
CA PHE A 103 -27.56 5.19 9.28
C PHE A 103 -27.45 5.04 7.75
N TRP A 104 -28.34 5.68 6.98
CA TRP A 104 -28.28 5.68 5.51
C TRP A 104 -26.97 6.27 4.97
N LEU A 105 -26.35 7.22 5.68
CA LEU A 105 -25.03 7.77 5.31
C LEU A 105 -23.91 6.74 5.48
N MET A 106 -24.02 5.85 6.47
CA MET A 106 -23.10 4.73 6.63
C MET A 106 -23.18 3.79 5.42
N ILE A 107 -24.39 3.49 4.95
CA ILE A 107 -24.60 2.67 3.74
C ILE A 107 -23.95 3.33 2.52
N ILE A 108 -24.19 4.63 2.31
CA ILE A 108 -23.56 5.40 1.21
C ILE A 108 -22.04 5.39 1.34
N SER A 109 -21.52 5.52 2.55
CA SER A 109 -20.09 5.50 2.81
C SER A 109 -19.46 4.14 2.49
N VAL A 110 -20.05 3.03 2.90
CA VAL A 110 -19.54 1.68 2.60
C VAL A 110 -19.55 1.40 1.09
N PHE A 111 -20.69 1.62 0.41
CA PHE A 111 -20.78 1.38 -1.03
C PHE A 111 -19.97 2.40 -1.84
N GLY A 112 -19.88 3.64 -1.36
CA GLY A 112 -19.04 4.67 -1.94
C GLY A 112 -17.55 4.32 -1.81
N ALA A 113 -17.09 3.86 -0.65
CA ALA A 113 -15.72 3.39 -0.44
C ALA A 113 -15.39 2.26 -1.42
N LEU A 114 -16.28 1.27 -1.56
CA LEU A 114 -16.12 0.20 -2.55
C LEU A 114 -16.03 0.74 -3.99
N GLY A 115 -16.91 1.68 -4.37
CA GLY A 115 -16.89 2.32 -5.69
C GLY A 115 -15.59 3.10 -5.96
N PHE A 116 -15.13 3.88 -4.99
CA PHE A 116 -13.88 4.62 -5.08
C PHE A 116 -12.65 3.71 -5.09
N MET A 117 -12.69 2.58 -4.37
CA MET A 117 -11.65 1.55 -4.43
C MET A 117 -11.57 0.96 -5.85
N LEU A 118 -12.70 0.56 -6.45
CA LEU A 118 -12.75 0.06 -7.83
C LEU A 118 -12.28 1.11 -8.84
N ALA A 119 -12.69 2.37 -8.67
CA ALA A 119 -12.23 3.48 -9.50
C ALA A 119 -10.71 3.69 -9.39
N THR A 120 -10.16 3.54 -8.18
CA THR A 120 -8.71 3.63 -7.93
C THR A 120 -7.97 2.51 -8.66
N PHE A 121 -8.48 1.28 -8.64
CA PHE A 121 -7.90 0.17 -9.41
C PHE A 121 -7.98 0.41 -10.93
N TRP A 122 -9.10 0.93 -11.43
CA TRP A 122 -9.26 1.23 -12.85
C TRP A 122 -8.32 2.35 -13.33
N LYS A 123 -8.13 3.38 -12.51
CA LYS A 123 -7.30 4.55 -12.82
C LYS A 123 -5.93 4.52 -12.14
N ARG A 124 -5.45 3.34 -11.72
CA ARG A 124 -4.22 3.17 -10.91
C ARG A 124 -2.98 3.86 -11.49
N LYS A 125 -2.82 3.83 -12.82
CA LYS A 125 -1.68 4.45 -13.55
C LYS A 125 -1.88 5.92 -13.93
N SER A 126 -3.04 6.50 -13.63
CA SER A 126 -3.41 7.86 -14.06
C SER A 126 -3.21 8.86 -12.94
N TYR A 127 -2.03 9.48 -12.89
CA TYR A 127 -1.74 10.57 -11.96
C TYR A 127 -2.31 11.90 -12.48
N PRO A 128 -2.93 12.77 -11.64
CA PRO A 128 -3.19 12.64 -10.20
C PRO A 128 -4.57 12.04 -9.86
N ALA A 129 -5.32 11.53 -10.84
CA ALA A 129 -6.67 11.01 -10.63
C ALA A 129 -6.71 9.84 -9.63
N ASN A 130 -5.69 8.99 -9.64
CA ASN A 130 -5.52 7.89 -8.69
C ASN A 130 -5.50 8.36 -7.22
N LEU A 131 -4.84 9.49 -6.92
CA LEU A 131 -4.81 10.09 -5.58
C LEU A 131 -6.16 10.68 -5.17
N LEU A 132 -6.92 11.25 -6.11
CA LEU A 132 -8.25 11.76 -5.84
C LEU A 132 -9.24 10.63 -5.53
N PHE A 133 -9.14 9.51 -6.25
CA PHE A 133 -9.98 8.35 -5.93
C PHE A 133 -9.56 7.69 -4.61
N LEU A 134 -8.26 7.61 -4.33
CA LEU A 134 -7.73 7.14 -3.06
C LEU A 134 -8.20 8.00 -1.88
N SER A 135 -8.21 9.32 -2.02
CA SER A 135 -8.67 10.21 -0.95
C SER A 135 -10.18 10.07 -0.71
N GLY A 136 -10.96 9.95 -1.77
CA GLY A 136 -12.40 9.63 -1.69
C GLY A 136 -12.65 8.30 -0.97
N PHE A 137 -11.93 7.24 -1.36
CA PHE A 137 -11.97 5.95 -0.66
C PHE A 137 -11.64 6.10 0.82
N THR A 138 -10.54 6.77 1.14
CA THR A 138 -10.06 6.89 2.52
C THR A 138 -11.03 7.68 3.39
N ILE A 139 -11.60 8.78 2.89
CA ILE A 139 -12.57 9.60 3.64
C ILE A 139 -13.85 8.80 3.93
N LEU A 140 -14.35 8.07 2.94
CA LEU A 140 -15.55 7.27 3.10
C LEU A 140 -15.30 6.10 4.06
N GLU A 141 -14.18 5.39 3.92
CA GLU A 141 -13.84 4.30 4.84
C GLU A 141 -13.62 4.81 6.27
N ALA A 142 -12.89 5.92 6.44
CA ALA A 142 -12.70 6.58 7.73
C ALA A 142 -14.03 6.98 8.39
N TYR A 143 -15.00 7.44 7.59
CA TYR A 143 -16.35 7.75 8.09
C TYR A 143 -17.07 6.50 8.57
N SER A 144 -17.00 5.39 7.82
CA SER A 144 -17.57 4.10 8.25
C SER A 144 -16.98 3.63 9.58
N ILE A 145 -15.67 3.73 9.76
CA ILE A 145 -15.01 3.41 11.04
C ILE A 145 -15.41 4.37 12.16
N SER A 146 -15.58 5.67 11.88
CA SER A 146 -16.07 6.65 12.85
C SER A 146 -17.49 6.33 13.33
N VAL A 147 -18.40 5.98 12.41
CA VAL A 147 -19.76 5.52 12.74
C VAL A 147 -19.69 4.26 13.61
N ALA A 148 -18.93 3.26 13.19
CA ALA A 148 -18.82 1.99 13.91
C ALA A 148 -18.29 2.17 15.34
N THR A 149 -17.19 2.93 15.49
CA THR A 149 -16.57 3.18 16.80
C THR A 149 -17.42 4.04 17.72
N SER A 150 -18.34 4.85 17.20
CA SER A 150 -19.26 5.68 17.99
C SER A 150 -20.20 4.87 18.90
N PHE A 151 -20.41 3.59 18.61
CA PHE A 151 -21.23 2.65 19.41
C PHE A 151 -20.44 1.97 20.54
N TYR A 152 -19.14 2.21 20.63
CA TYR A 152 -18.27 1.62 21.65
C TYR A 152 -17.83 2.69 22.66
N ASP A 153 -17.43 2.22 23.84
CA ASP A 153 -16.81 3.08 24.84
C ASP A 153 -15.42 3.56 24.38
N ALA A 154 -15.16 4.85 24.56
CA ALA A 154 -13.90 5.48 24.14
C ALA A 154 -12.66 4.78 24.72
N ARG A 155 -12.74 4.27 25.96
CA ARG A 155 -11.65 3.52 26.60
C ARG A 155 -11.31 2.24 25.84
N VAL A 156 -12.33 1.51 25.39
CA VAL A 156 -12.19 0.25 24.64
C VAL A 156 -11.60 0.52 23.27
N VAL A 157 -12.06 1.59 22.62
CA VAL A 157 -11.58 2.03 21.31
C VAL A 157 -10.09 2.39 21.35
N VAL A 158 -9.65 3.14 22.36
CA VAL A 158 -8.22 3.49 22.51
C VAL A 158 -7.36 2.26 22.81
N GLN A 159 -7.84 1.33 23.64
CA GLN A 159 -7.14 0.06 23.91
C GLN A 159 -7.00 -0.79 22.63
N ALA A 160 -8.08 -0.91 21.85
CA ALA A 160 -8.07 -1.64 20.59
C ALA A 160 -7.09 -1.02 19.59
N LEU A 161 -7.07 0.32 19.48
CA LEU A 161 -6.14 1.03 18.62
C LEU A 161 -4.68 0.76 19.01
N ALA A 162 -4.36 0.86 20.31
CA ALA A 162 -3.00 0.62 20.81
C ALA A 162 -2.53 -0.82 20.53
N LEU A 163 -3.38 -1.82 20.78
CA LEU A 163 -3.07 -3.22 20.48
C LEU A 163 -2.89 -3.47 18.98
N THR A 164 -3.76 -2.89 18.15
CA THR A 164 -3.69 -3.03 16.68
C THR A 164 -2.38 -2.48 16.15
N LEU A 165 -2.00 -1.27 16.55
CA LEU A 165 -0.74 -0.66 16.11
C LEU A 165 0.47 -1.47 16.60
N GLY A 166 0.44 -1.97 17.84
CA GLY A 166 1.49 -2.84 18.37
C GLY A 166 1.65 -4.13 17.57
N ILE A 167 0.54 -4.82 17.29
CA ILE A 167 0.53 -6.05 16.49
C ILE A 167 0.97 -5.77 15.05
N PHE A 168 0.44 -4.73 14.42
CA PHE A 168 0.80 -4.34 13.05
C PHE A 168 2.31 -4.07 12.92
N VAL A 169 2.89 -3.28 13.82
CA VAL A 169 4.33 -2.99 13.81
C VAL A 169 5.15 -4.27 14.05
N ALA A 170 4.76 -5.10 15.02
CA ALA A 170 5.47 -6.34 15.32
C ALA A 170 5.45 -7.31 14.13
N LEU A 171 4.28 -7.52 13.51
CA LEU A 171 4.12 -8.39 12.34
C LEU A 171 4.85 -7.84 11.11
N THR A 172 4.77 -6.53 10.88
CA THR A 172 5.52 -5.87 9.80
C THR A 172 7.01 -6.10 9.94
N LEU A 173 7.57 -5.85 11.13
CA LEU A 173 9.01 -6.08 11.40
C LEU A 173 9.39 -7.55 11.23
N PHE A 174 8.54 -8.46 11.70
CA PHE A 174 8.75 -9.89 11.54
C PHE A 174 8.72 -10.32 10.07
N ALA A 175 7.74 -9.86 9.29
CA ALA A 175 7.63 -10.12 7.86
C ALA A 175 8.85 -9.61 7.08
N CYS A 176 9.40 -8.45 7.46
CA CYS A 176 10.61 -7.87 6.88
C CYS A 176 11.88 -8.68 7.15
N GLN A 177 11.98 -9.35 8.30
CA GLN A 177 13.19 -10.05 8.74
C GLN A 177 13.19 -11.55 8.42
N THR A 178 12.01 -12.14 8.34
CA THR A 178 11.86 -13.58 8.16
C THR A 178 12.27 -14.04 6.76
N LYS A 179 12.85 -15.25 6.70
CA LYS A 179 13.16 -15.94 5.45
C LYS A 179 11.98 -16.79 4.95
N TYR A 180 10.99 -17.03 5.81
CA TYR A 180 9.79 -17.78 5.45
C TYR A 180 8.96 -16.96 4.45
N ASP A 181 8.47 -17.60 3.39
CA ASP A 181 7.59 -16.97 2.41
C ASP A 181 6.13 -17.17 2.83
N PHE A 182 5.52 -16.11 3.38
CA PHE A 182 4.11 -16.08 3.72
C PHE A 182 3.23 -15.92 2.49
N THR A 183 3.75 -15.53 1.33
CA THR A 183 2.95 -15.32 0.10
C THR A 183 2.16 -16.59 -0.28
N ASP A 184 2.69 -17.77 0.04
CA ASP A 184 2.02 -19.07 -0.15
C ASP A 184 0.72 -19.23 0.68
N TRP A 185 0.48 -18.36 1.66
CA TRP A 185 -0.72 -18.37 2.49
C TRP A 185 -1.94 -17.73 1.82
N MET A 186 -1.73 -16.97 0.74
CA MET A 186 -2.78 -16.25 0.00
C MET A 186 -4.06 -17.06 -0.27
N PRO A 187 -4.03 -18.28 -0.85
CA PRO A 187 -5.26 -19.00 -1.17
C PRO A 187 -6.04 -19.40 0.10
N TYR A 188 -5.33 -19.72 1.20
CA TYR A 188 -5.96 -20.07 2.47
C TYR A 188 -6.59 -18.83 3.13
N LEU A 189 -5.88 -17.71 3.12
CA LEU A 189 -6.39 -16.44 3.64
C LEU A 189 -7.60 -15.96 2.83
N PHE A 190 -7.57 -16.09 1.51
CA PHE A 190 -8.70 -15.76 0.64
C PHE A 190 -9.94 -16.59 0.96
N GLY A 191 -9.78 -17.91 1.16
CA GLY A 191 -10.87 -18.78 1.61
C GLY A 191 -11.40 -18.40 2.99
N ALA A 192 -10.52 -18.08 3.93
CA ALA A 192 -10.88 -17.66 5.28
C ALA A 192 -11.62 -16.30 5.30
N LEU A 193 -11.23 -15.37 4.44
CA LEU A 193 -11.93 -14.09 4.27
C LEU A 193 -13.36 -14.29 3.76
N TRP A 194 -13.56 -15.15 2.76
CA TRP A 194 -14.91 -15.48 2.27
C TRP A 194 -15.78 -16.12 3.34
N PHE A 195 -15.19 -17.01 4.15
CA PHE A 195 -15.90 -17.58 5.30
C PHE A 195 -16.34 -16.48 6.27
N MET A 196 -15.47 -15.52 6.61
CA MET A 196 -15.85 -14.40 7.48
C MET A 196 -16.93 -13.53 6.87
N ILE A 197 -16.85 -13.20 5.57
CA ILE A 197 -17.86 -12.39 4.89
C ILE A 197 -19.23 -13.08 4.94
N LEU A 198 -19.29 -14.37 4.60
CA LEU A 198 -20.54 -15.14 4.63
C LEU A 198 -21.09 -15.27 6.05
N PHE A 199 -20.23 -15.51 7.04
CA PHE A 199 -20.63 -15.55 8.44
C PHE A 199 -21.18 -14.19 8.90
N GLY A 200 -20.49 -13.10 8.59
CA GLY A 200 -20.93 -11.74 8.90
C GLY A 200 -22.26 -11.38 8.23
N PHE A 201 -22.52 -11.88 7.02
CA PHE A 201 -23.81 -11.74 6.36
C PHE A 201 -24.93 -12.49 7.11
N VAL A 202 -24.67 -13.72 7.56
CA VAL A 202 -25.62 -14.47 8.40
C VAL A 202 -25.88 -13.76 9.74
N ALA A 203 -24.83 -13.21 10.35
CA ALA A 203 -24.91 -12.44 11.61
C ALA A 203 -25.80 -11.18 11.52
N MET A 204 -26.03 -10.65 10.31
CA MET A 204 -26.96 -9.55 10.11
C MET A 204 -28.42 -9.93 10.38
N PHE A 205 -28.79 -11.20 10.15
CA PHE A 205 -30.16 -11.69 10.31
C PHE A 205 -30.39 -12.45 11.62
N ILE A 206 -29.32 -12.98 12.23
CA ILE A 206 -29.40 -13.82 13.41
C ILE A 206 -28.58 -13.16 14.54
N PRO A 207 -29.21 -12.73 15.65
CA PRO A 207 -28.49 -12.19 16.77
C PRO A 207 -27.70 -13.30 17.47
N PHE A 208 -26.39 -13.13 17.57
CA PHE A 208 -25.50 -14.05 18.26
C PHE A 208 -25.21 -13.59 19.70
N ASN A 209 -24.79 -14.53 20.55
CA ASN A 209 -24.38 -14.20 21.91
C ASN A 209 -22.98 -13.57 21.94
N SER A 210 -22.62 -12.97 23.08
CA SER A 210 -21.31 -12.33 23.29
C SER A 210 -20.13 -13.28 23.04
N THR A 211 -20.27 -14.57 23.36
CA THR A 211 -19.21 -15.57 23.12
C THR A 211 -18.90 -15.76 21.64
N ILE A 212 -19.93 -15.84 20.79
CA ILE A 212 -19.75 -15.98 19.34
C ILE A 212 -19.11 -14.71 18.75
N GLU A 213 -19.48 -13.52 19.23
CA GLU A 213 -18.84 -12.26 18.81
C GLU A 213 -17.34 -12.23 19.14
N ILE A 214 -16.96 -12.71 20.33
CA ILE A 214 -15.54 -12.83 20.72
C ILE A 214 -14.82 -13.83 19.82
N ILE A 215 -15.40 -15.02 19.57
CA ILE A 215 -14.79 -16.03 18.70
C ILE A 215 -14.61 -15.48 17.29
N TYR A 216 -15.61 -14.81 16.74
CA TYR A 216 -15.53 -14.16 15.44
C TYR A 216 -14.44 -13.09 15.40
N GLY A 217 -14.33 -12.29 16.45
CA GLY A 217 -13.24 -11.32 16.62
C GLY A 217 -11.85 -11.98 16.66
N VAL A 218 -11.68 -13.09 17.40
CA VAL A 218 -10.40 -13.82 17.46
C VAL A 218 -10.01 -14.40 16.10
N LEU A 219 -10.97 -15.02 15.40
CA LEU A 219 -10.73 -15.53 14.05
C LEU A 219 -10.35 -14.41 13.08
N GLY A 220 -11.06 -13.29 13.13
CA GLY A 220 -10.71 -12.09 12.34
C GLY A 220 -9.32 -11.58 12.65
N ALA A 221 -8.98 -11.42 13.93
CA ALA A 221 -7.66 -10.94 14.33
C ALA A 221 -6.53 -11.84 13.80
N LEU A 222 -6.71 -13.16 13.83
CA LEU A 222 -5.73 -14.11 13.27
C LEU A 222 -5.65 -14.02 11.74
N ILE A 223 -6.78 -13.94 11.04
CA ILE A 223 -6.83 -13.87 9.58
C ILE A 223 -6.17 -12.57 9.10
N PHE A 224 -6.55 -11.43 9.65
CA PHE A 224 -5.97 -10.13 9.24
C PHE A 224 -4.53 -9.95 9.70
N SER A 225 -4.11 -10.60 10.80
CA SER A 225 -2.68 -10.73 11.13
C SER A 225 -1.92 -11.52 10.07
N GLY A 226 -2.51 -12.60 9.55
CA GLY A 226 -1.96 -13.36 8.42
C GLY A 226 -1.85 -12.51 7.15
N TYR A 227 -2.90 -11.74 6.82
CA TYR A 227 -2.86 -10.81 5.69
C TYR A 227 -1.76 -9.75 5.84
N ILE A 228 -1.57 -9.15 7.02
CA ILE A 228 -0.46 -8.20 7.26
C ILE A 228 0.90 -8.82 6.93
N LEU A 229 1.12 -10.09 7.30
CA LEU A 229 2.38 -10.79 6.97
C LEU A 229 2.55 -10.95 5.45
N VAL A 230 1.50 -11.40 4.76
CA VAL A 230 1.50 -11.59 3.30
C VAL A 230 1.69 -10.28 2.58
N ASP A 231 0.86 -9.29 2.88
CA ASP A 231 0.82 -8.01 2.19
C ASP A 231 2.12 -7.23 2.43
N THR A 232 2.70 -7.30 3.62
CA THR A 232 4.03 -6.73 3.87
C THR A 232 5.08 -7.38 2.96
N GLN A 233 5.05 -8.70 2.76
CA GLN A 233 5.98 -9.39 1.85
C GLN A 233 5.72 -9.08 0.38
N LEU A 234 4.46 -8.87 -0.01
CA LEU A 234 4.12 -8.37 -1.35
C LEU A 234 4.69 -6.98 -1.59
N VAL A 235 4.52 -6.05 -0.65
CA VAL A 235 5.06 -4.68 -0.72
C VAL A 235 6.58 -4.71 -0.89
N MET A 236 7.27 -5.64 -0.24
CA MET A 236 8.73 -5.71 -0.32
C MET A 236 9.28 -6.36 -1.60
N ARG A 237 8.49 -7.22 -2.27
CA ARG A 237 9.02 -8.13 -3.29
C ARG A 237 8.23 -8.14 -4.61
N HIS A 238 6.91 -8.14 -4.56
CA HIS A 238 6.07 -8.57 -5.69
C HIS A 238 5.35 -7.45 -6.44
N TYR A 239 5.02 -6.34 -5.77
CA TYR A 239 4.36 -5.22 -6.45
C TYR A 239 5.26 -4.60 -7.54
N HIS A 240 4.64 -3.97 -8.55
CA HIS A 240 5.36 -3.03 -9.40
C HIS A 240 5.59 -1.70 -8.65
N VAL A 241 6.65 -0.98 -9.03
CA VAL A 241 7.04 0.31 -8.41
C VAL A 241 5.96 1.40 -8.56
N GLU A 242 5.04 1.25 -9.51
CA GLU A 242 3.91 2.17 -9.77
C GLU A 242 2.59 1.75 -9.08
N GLU A 243 2.60 0.66 -8.31
CA GLU A 243 1.41 0.09 -7.68
C GLU A 243 1.32 0.41 -6.18
N GLU A 244 1.94 1.51 -5.73
CA GLU A 244 2.01 1.89 -4.33
C GLU A 244 0.62 2.15 -3.72
N ILE A 245 -0.32 2.63 -4.54
CA ILE A 245 -1.68 2.93 -4.09
C ILE A 245 -2.44 1.64 -3.78
N ALA A 246 -2.31 0.63 -4.64
CA ALA A 246 -2.94 -0.67 -4.42
C ALA A 246 -2.36 -1.33 -3.16
N ALA A 247 -1.03 -1.32 -3.01
CA ALA A 247 -0.34 -1.83 -1.83
C ALA A 247 -0.79 -1.11 -0.54
N SER A 248 -0.94 0.23 -0.58
CA SER A 248 -1.43 0.96 0.59
C SER A 248 -2.88 0.65 0.94
N ILE A 249 -3.75 0.44 -0.05
CA ILE A 249 -5.16 0.09 0.19
C ILE A 249 -5.26 -1.26 0.89
N SER A 250 -4.52 -2.28 0.42
CA SER A 250 -4.59 -3.61 1.04
C SER A 250 -4.11 -3.59 2.50
N LEU A 251 -2.92 -3.02 2.76
CA LEU A 251 -2.42 -2.86 4.14
C LEU A 251 -3.36 -2.03 5.02
N TYR A 252 -4.00 -1.00 4.47
CA TYR A 252 -4.96 -0.18 5.21
C TYR A 252 -6.19 -0.99 5.63
N LEU A 253 -6.76 -1.77 4.70
CA LEU A 253 -7.88 -2.65 4.99
C LEU A 253 -7.51 -3.73 6.01
N ASP A 254 -6.31 -4.30 5.92
CA ASP A 254 -5.85 -5.28 6.91
C ASP A 254 -5.77 -4.70 8.32
N VAL A 255 -5.20 -3.50 8.46
CA VAL A 255 -5.09 -2.81 9.75
C VAL A 255 -6.47 -2.45 10.30
N LEU A 256 -7.38 -1.94 9.46
CA LEU A 256 -8.74 -1.60 9.90
C LEU A 256 -9.54 -2.82 10.32
N ASN A 257 -9.44 -3.92 9.58
CA ASN A 257 -10.16 -5.14 9.92
C ASN A 257 -9.58 -5.82 11.16
N LEU A 258 -8.25 -5.79 11.34
CA LEU A 258 -7.62 -6.19 12.60
C LEU A 258 -8.11 -5.32 13.77
N PHE A 259 -8.18 -4.00 13.59
CA PHE A 259 -8.71 -3.08 14.59
C PHE A 259 -10.15 -3.41 14.97
N MET A 260 -11.05 -3.57 14.00
CA MET A 260 -12.45 -3.92 14.25
C MET A 260 -12.59 -5.29 14.93
N SER A 261 -11.71 -6.24 14.60
CA SER A 261 -11.67 -7.55 15.24
C SER A 261 -11.24 -7.46 16.71
N ILE A 262 -10.16 -6.73 17.02
CA ILE A 262 -9.70 -6.50 18.39
C ILE A 262 -10.74 -5.72 19.20
N LEU A 263 -11.35 -4.70 18.60
CA LEU A 263 -12.41 -3.91 19.23
C LEU A 263 -13.58 -4.80 19.66
N ARG A 264 -14.00 -5.73 18.79
CA ARG A 264 -15.06 -6.70 19.08
C ARG A 264 -14.70 -7.64 20.22
N ILE A 265 -13.45 -8.15 20.26
CA ILE A 265 -12.96 -8.99 21.35
C ILE A 265 -13.04 -8.25 22.69
N LEU A 266 -12.49 -7.03 22.76
CA LEU A 266 -12.46 -6.25 24.00
C LEU A 266 -13.86 -5.85 24.47
N ASN A 267 -14.74 -5.47 23.54
CA ASN A 267 -16.12 -5.13 23.86
C ASN A 267 -16.91 -6.34 24.40
N GLY A 268 -16.78 -7.50 23.75
CA GLY A 268 -17.41 -8.73 24.23
C GLY A 268 -16.91 -9.15 25.61
N ALA A 269 -15.61 -9.02 25.86
CA ALA A 269 -15.02 -9.32 27.17
C ALA A 269 -15.52 -8.39 28.29
N ASN A 270 -15.69 -7.10 27.99
CA ASN A 270 -16.22 -6.13 28.96
C ASN A 270 -17.69 -6.37 29.28
N ASN A 271 -18.51 -6.78 28.31
CA ASN A 271 -19.92 -7.06 28.51
C ASN A 271 -20.19 -8.37 29.29
N ASN A 272 -19.19 -9.24 29.44
CA ASN A 272 -19.30 -10.51 30.15
C ASN A 272 -18.82 -10.45 31.61
N ASN A 273 -18.25 -9.32 32.04
CA ASN A 273 -17.81 -9.06 33.42
C ASN A 273 -18.79 -8.14 34.14
#